data_AF-A0AAN6RSP8-F1
#
_entry.id   AF-A0AAN6RSP8-F1
#
_cell.length_a   1.000
_cell.length_b   1.000
_cell.length_c   1.000
_cell.angle_alpha   90.00
_cell.angle_beta   90.00
_cell.angle_gamma   90.00
#
_symmetry.space_group_name_H-M   'P 1'
#
loop_
_entity.id
_entity.type
_entity.pdbx_description
1 polymer ?
#
loop_
_entity_poly.entity_id
_entity_poly.type
_entity_poly.pdbx_seq_one_letter_code
_entity_poly.pdbx_strand_id
1 'polypeptide(L)'
;MLDEPAPLSVLIAECEVSSEFEKENRKFVPEGALAAVVSKDAIRGELEDDGTEWTEELDSLVDFIHSRAMKVFAIVVRYVGLESLQLRKAMQLFRDGPNGGFKDSYLPVEPPQLGKGHALALYDAKRKQGRPIWTFPRVSNFCTGQWNFLIPILHVATENWYCHHFERACILPFTKRYENECERGALGQVHKYEIHPSHLVGPAGPVPCEFVAVKTMQRANGGAATQAAVIRWEQEVSILQRINCLRQDHFVRFYTAFQHGCRASGDYYIMFEWADGGNLLNLWRTDEPLTPRLVEAVVTQLRELAEALCEVHYPGEGPAVRHGDLKPANILWFRGKGNGDKVGTLKIGDWGFANQLVLDTELRHNRTLTEHGTRRYEPPEEETGLGVGLGPTTPGIGILKAPGKR
;
A
#
# COMPACT_ATOMS: atom_id res chain seq x y z
N MET A 1 -11.10 -32.01 34.25
CA MET A 1 -10.36 -32.04 32.97
C MET A 1 -9.63 -30.73 32.92
N LEU A 2 -8.32 -30.75 33.16
CA LEU A 2 -7.48 -29.56 32.99
C LEU A 2 -7.40 -29.36 31.47
N ASP A 3 -7.80 -28.19 30.98
CA ASP A 3 -7.68 -27.86 29.55
C ASP A 3 -6.21 -28.01 29.14
N GLU A 4 -5.93 -28.94 28.23
CA GLU A 4 -4.63 -29.01 27.58
C GLU A 4 -4.41 -27.68 26.84
N PRO A 5 -3.19 -27.09 26.93
CA PRO A 5 -2.88 -25.87 26.20
C PRO A 5 -3.10 -26.11 24.70
N ALA A 6 -3.73 -25.14 24.03
CA ALA A 6 -4.02 -25.24 22.61
C ALA A 6 -2.73 -25.47 21.78
N PRO A 7 -2.74 -26.35 20.76
CA PRO A 7 -1.58 -26.58 19.90
C PRO A 7 -1.09 -25.26 19.26
N LEU A 8 0.22 -25.11 19.05
CA LEU A 8 0.78 -23.86 18.49
C LEU A 8 0.20 -23.55 17.10
N SER A 9 -0.11 -24.58 16.32
CA SER A 9 -0.79 -24.43 15.02
C SER A 9 -2.15 -23.71 15.13
N VAL A 10 -2.89 -23.93 16.22
CA VAL A 10 -4.17 -23.25 16.52
C VAL A 10 -3.90 -21.82 16.96
N LEU A 11 -2.94 -21.59 17.86
CA LEU A 11 -2.57 -20.24 18.30
C LEU A 11 -2.07 -19.35 17.14
N ILE A 12 -1.32 -19.92 16.19
CA ILE A 12 -0.93 -19.24 14.94
C ILE A 12 -2.16 -18.92 14.10
N ALA A 13 -3.12 -19.85 13.98
CA ALA A 13 -4.35 -19.63 13.23
C ALA A 13 -5.23 -18.55 13.85
N GLU A 14 -5.22 -18.39 15.18
CA GLU A 14 -5.92 -17.31 15.88
C GLU A 14 -5.29 -15.93 15.63
N CYS A 15 -4.01 -15.88 15.25
CA CYS A 15 -3.35 -14.65 14.82
C CYS A 15 -3.66 -14.26 13.37
N GLU A 16 -4.32 -15.13 12.59
CA GLU A 16 -4.60 -14.87 11.19
C GLU A 16 -5.71 -13.81 11.02
N VAL A 17 -5.43 -12.79 10.21
CA VAL A 17 -6.36 -11.74 9.79
C VAL A 17 -6.71 -11.92 8.32
N SER A 18 -7.96 -11.66 7.93
CA SER A 18 -8.39 -11.68 6.54
C SER A 18 -7.90 -10.43 5.80
N SER A 19 -7.38 -10.62 4.60
CA SER A 19 -7.22 -9.58 3.59
C SER A 19 -8.47 -9.55 2.70
N GLU A 20 -8.97 -8.34 2.43
CA GLU A 20 -10.09 -8.09 1.52
C GLU A 20 -9.63 -7.33 0.25
N PHE A 21 -8.33 -7.33 -0.03
CA PHE A 21 -7.79 -6.72 -1.25
C PHE A 21 -8.30 -7.46 -2.49
N GLU A 22 -8.87 -6.71 -3.44
CA GLU A 22 -9.37 -7.23 -4.74
C GLU A 22 -10.34 -8.44 -4.67
N LYS A 23 -11.02 -8.64 -3.53
CA LYS A 23 -11.92 -9.78 -3.27
C LYS A 23 -11.20 -11.13 -3.15
N GLU A 24 -9.87 -11.13 -3.05
CA GLU A 24 -9.12 -12.32 -2.68
C GLU A 24 -9.23 -12.52 -1.17
N ASN A 25 -10.16 -13.37 -0.73
CA ASN A 25 -10.33 -13.72 0.69
C ASN A 25 -9.18 -14.62 1.17
N ARG A 26 -7.99 -14.03 1.34
CA ARG A 26 -6.78 -14.70 1.83
C ARG A 26 -6.51 -14.25 3.27
N LYS A 27 -6.01 -15.17 4.09
CA LYS A 27 -5.64 -14.88 5.48
C LYS A 27 -4.15 -14.67 5.62
N PHE A 28 -3.73 -13.90 6.60
CA PHE A 28 -2.32 -13.63 6.84
C PHE A 28 -2.04 -13.35 8.31
N VAL A 29 -0.81 -13.60 8.77
CA VAL A 29 -0.37 -13.28 10.13
C VAL A 29 0.34 -11.93 10.11
N PRO A 30 -0.18 -10.89 10.80
CA PRO A 30 0.40 -9.57 10.78
C PRO A 30 1.83 -9.52 11.34
N GLU A 31 2.61 -8.54 10.90
CA GLU A 31 3.96 -8.33 11.40
C GLU A 31 3.94 -8.07 12.91
N GLY A 32 4.83 -8.76 13.64
CA GLY A 32 4.89 -8.76 15.10
C GLY A 32 3.96 -9.76 15.80
N ALA A 33 2.91 -10.27 15.15
CA ALA A 33 1.94 -11.17 15.80
C ALA A 33 2.57 -12.53 16.21
N LEU A 34 3.49 -13.06 15.41
CA LEU A 34 4.19 -14.30 15.72
C LEU A 34 4.98 -14.24 17.04
N ALA A 35 5.54 -13.08 17.40
CA ALA A 35 6.32 -12.93 18.64
C ALA A 35 5.47 -13.13 19.90
N ALA A 36 4.14 -12.96 19.80
CA ALA A 36 3.23 -13.18 20.90
C ALA A 36 2.95 -14.68 21.16
N VAL A 37 3.06 -15.53 20.13
CA VAL A 37 2.65 -16.95 20.22
C VAL A 37 3.79 -17.94 20.06
N VAL A 38 4.84 -17.61 19.29
CA VAL A 38 6.01 -18.47 19.06
C VAL A 38 7.09 -18.17 20.09
N SER A 39 6.79 -18.40 21.36
CA SER A 39 7.76 -18.28 22.46
C SER A 39 8.75 -19.46 22.47
N LYS A 40 9.86 -19.36 23.20
CA LYS A 40 10.78 -20.49 23.38
C LYS A 40 10.06 -21.71 23.93
N ASP A 41 9.16 -21.54 24.90
CA ASP A 41 8.44 -22.66 25.53
C ASP A 41 7.41 -23.28 24.57
N ALA A 42 6.76 -22.46 23.72
CA ALA A 42 5.90 -22.98 22.66
C ALA A 42 6.69 -23.81 21.63
N ILE A 43 7.89 -23.35 21.26
CA ILE A 43 8.80 -24.11 20.40
C ILE A 43 9.21 -25.42 21.08
N ARG A 44 9.52 -25.40 22.39
CA ARG A 44 9.86 -26.63 23.14
C ARG A 44 8.73 -27.65 23.07
N GLY A 45 7.50 -27.23 23.34
CA GLY A 45 6.32 -28.11 23.32
C GLY A 45 6.09 -28.77 21.97
N GLU A 46 6.23 -28.03 20.86
CA GLU A 46 6.08 -28.59 19.50
C GLU A 46 7.24 -29.52 19.09
N LEU A 47 8.42 -29.33 19.68
CA LEU A 47 9.57 -30.18 19.41
C LEU A 47 9.60 -31.43 20.28
N GLU A 48 8.91 -31.46 21.42
CA GLU A 48 8.89 -32.56 22.38
C GLU A 48 8.04 -33.75 21.90
N ASP A 49 8.46 -34.97 22.26
CA ASP A 49 7.83 -36.25 21.93
C ASP A 49 8.14 -37.25 23.06
N ASP A 50 7.37 -38.33 23.19
CA ASP A 50 7.58 -39.41 24.14
C ASP A 50 9.00 -39.97 24.02
N GLY A 51 9.76 -39.89 25.12
CA GLY A 51 11.14 -40.38 25.18
C GLY A 51 12.19 -39.38 24.69
N THR A 52 11.85 -38.10 24.56
CA THR A 52 12.82 -37.05 24.26
C THR A 52 13.71 -36.74 25.46
N GLU A 53 15.00 -37.02 25.33
CA GLU A 53 16.00 -36.48 26.26
C GLU A 53 16.30 -35.03 25.86
N TRP A 54 16.06 -34.09 26.77
CA TRP A 54 16.30 -32.66 26.52
C TRP A 54 17.78 -32.33 26.72
N THR A 55 18.48 -31.97 25.65
CA THR A 55 19.93 -31.70 25.65
C THR A 55 20.25 -30.24 25.32
N GLU A 56 21.49 -29.81 25.57
CA GLU A 56 21.98 -28.47 25.19
C GLU A 56 21.85 -28.22 23.67
N GLU A 57 21.97 -29.26 22.84
CA GLU A 57 21.75 -29.13 21.40
C GLU A 57 20.30 -28.80 21.03
N LEU A 58 19.32 -29.22 21.85
CA LEU A 58 17.91 -28.87 21.65
C LEU A 58 17.62 -27.45 22.11
N ASP A 59 18.24 -26.98 23.21
CA ASP A 59 18.16 -25.57 23.58
C ASP A 59 18.77 -24.66 22.51
N SER A 60 19.92 -25.05 21.94
CA SER A 60 20.51 -24.33 20.80
C SER A 60 19.59 -24.32 19.56
N LEU A 61 18.81 -25.40 19.35
CA LEU A 61 17.82 -25.45 18.27
C LEU A 61 16.65 -24.50 18.52
N VAL A 62 16.11 -24.47 19.74
CA VAL A 62 15.06 -23.53 20.14
C VAL A 62 15.52 -22.09 19.96
N ASP A 63 16.76 -21.78 20.37
CA ASP A 63 17.36 -20.46 20.18
C ASP A 63 17.51 -20.08 18.71
N PHE A 64 17.93 -21.01 17.86
CA PHE A 64 17.98 -20.80 16.40
C PHE A 64 16.60 -20.46 15.84
N ILE A 65 15.58 -21.25 16.20
CA ILE A 65 14.20 -21.06 15.72
C ILE A 65 13.70 -19.69 16.15
N HIS A 66 13.76 -19.39 17.44
CA HIS A 66 13.25 -18.17 18.03
C HIS A 66 13.96 -16.91 17.52
N SER A 67 15.28 -16.97 17.26
CA SER A 67 16.05 -15.79 16.86
C SER A 67 16.11 -15.54 15.36
N ARG A 68 15.95 -16.58 14.53
CA ARG A 68 16.25 -16.48 13.09
C ARG A 68 15.21 -17.12 12.17
N ALA A 69 14.41 -18.06 12.64
CA ALA A 69 13.58 -18.91 11.78
C ALA A 69 12.13 -19.03 12.26
N MET A 70 11.58 -17.97 12.86
CA MET A 70 10.22 -17.98 13.40
C MET A 70 9.17 -18.15 12.30
N LYS A 71 9.29 -17.42 11.18
CA LYS A 71 8.37 -17.55 10.05
C LYS A 71 8.50 -18.92 9.40
N VAL A 72 9.73 -19.39 9.17
CA VAL A 72 10.01 -20.74 8.65
C VAL A 72 9.33 -21.79 9.53
N PHE A 73 9.55 -21.75 10.84
CA PHE A 73 8.94 -22.68 11.79
C PHE A 73 7.42 -22.63 11.77
N ALA A 74 6.84 -21.42 11.82
CA ALA A 74 5.39 -21.23 11.76
C ALA A 74 4.78 -21.80 10.47
N ILE A 75 5.44 -21.65 9.32
CA ILE A 75 5.00 -22.27 8.05
C ILE A 75 4.97 -23.80 8.16
N VAL A 76 6.02 -24.40 8.73
CA VAL A 76 6.08 -25.86 8.89
C VAL A 76 4.98 -26.36 9.81
N VAL A 77 4.81 -25.73 10.98
CA VAL A 77 3.79 -26.11 11.97
C VAL A 77 2.38 -25.93 11.39
N ARG A 78 2.09 -24.80 10.74
CA ARG A 78 0.74 -24.43 10.32
C ARG A 78 0.28 -25.04 8.99
N TYR A 79 1.18 -25.17 8.01
CA TYR A 79 0.84 -25.55 6.64
C TYR A 79 1.44 -26.87 6.17
N VAL A 80 2.59 -27.28 6.72
CA VAL A 80 3.21 -28.57 6.38
C VAL A 80 2.69 -29.69 7.28
N GLY A 81 2.50 -29.42 8.58
CA GLY A 81 1.94 -30.37 9.54
C GLY A 81 2.85 -31.57 9.78
N LEU A 82 4.06 -31.33 10.30
CA LEU A 82 5.00 -32.39 10.68
C LEU A 82 4.76 -32.83 12.13
N GLU A 83 4.86 -34.13 12.37
CA GLU A 83 4.93 -34.69 13.74
C GLU A 83 6.20 -34.22 14.46
N SER A 84 6.19 -34.15 15.80
CA SER A 84 7.28 -33.58 16.61
C SER A 84 8.67 -34.08 16.25
N LEU A 85 8.86 -35.40 16.09
CA LEU A 85 10.15 -35.96 15.68
C LEU A 85 10.59 -35.53 14.27
N GLN A 86 9.65 -35.43 13.33
CA GLN A 86 9.93 -34.98 11.97
C GLN A 86 10.19 -33.48 11.92
N LEU A 87 9.43 -32.69 12.68
CA LEU A 87 9.61 -31.25 12.85
C LEU A 87 10.99 -30.95 13.43
N ARG A 88 11.37 -31.62 14.51
CA ARG A 88 12.70 -31.51 15.13
C ARG A 88 13.81 -31.80 14.14
N LYS A 89 13.73 -32.92 13.43
CA LYS A 89 14.71 -33.28 12.39
C LYS A 89 14.76 -32.23 11.27
N ALA A 90 13.61 -31.72 10.83
CA ALA A 90 13.55 -30.69 9.80
C ALA A 90 14.26 -29.40 10.25
N MET A 91 13.98 -28.94 11.47
CA MET A 91 14.59 -27.72 12.00
C MET A 91 16.08 -27.90 12.31
N GLN A 92 16.52 -29.09 12.76
CA GLN A 92 17.95 -29.42 12.91
C GLN A 92 18.67 -29.34 11.55
N LEU A 93 18.09 -29.94 10.51
CA LEU A 93 18.65 -29.86 9.16
C LEU A 93 18.76 -28.41 8.67
N PHE A 94 17.73 -27.59 8.94
CA PHE A 94 17.78 -26.16 8.61
C PHE A 94 18.86 -25.42 9.39
N ARG A 95 18.99 -25.62 10.70
CA ARG A 95 20.05 -25.01 11.51
C ARG A 95 21.44 -25.39 11.03
N ASP A 96 21.65 -26.68 10.76
CA ASP A 96 22.94 -27.27 10.36
C ASP A 96 23.20 -27.13 8.83
N GLY A 97 22.37 -26.33 8.17
CA GLY A 97 22.52 -25.93 6.78
C GLY A 97 23.76 -25.09 6.51
N PRO A 98 24.19 -24.98 5.24
CA PRO A 98 25.26 -24.05 4.87
C PRO A 98 24.88 -22.59 5.21
N ASN A 99 25.88 -21.70 5.29
CA ASN A 99 25.69 -20.26 5.49
C ASN A 99 24.93 -19.86 6.77
N GLY A 100 25.06 -20.67 7.83
CA GLY A 100 24.42 -20.41 9.12
C GLY A 100 22.94 -20.79 9.17
N GLY A 101 22.50 -21.66 8.24
CA GLY A 101 21.21 -22.33 8.25
C GLY A 101 20.11 -21.64 7.44
N PHE A 102 19.03 -22.38 7.18
CA PHE A 102 17.82 -21.88 6.51
C PHE A 102 16.93 -21.11 7.50
N LYS A 103 16.79 -19.81 7.27
CA LYS A 103 16.20 -18.82 8.17
C LYS A 103 15.22 -17.91 7.43
N ASP A 104 14.49 -17.07 8.14
CA ASP A 104 13.39 -16.26 7.58
C ASP A 104 13.83 -15.35 6.41
N SER A 105 15.10 -14.90 6.40
CA SER A 105 15.66 -14.09 5.31
C SER A 105 15.84 -14.83 3.97
N TYR A 106 15.65 -16.16 3.94
CA TYR A 106 15.69 -16.96 2.71
C TYR A 106 14.30 -17.12 2.06
N LEU A 107 13.27 -16.54 2.66
CA LEU A 107 11.93 -16.47 2.09
C LEU A 107 11.81 -15.23 1.17
N PRO A 108 11.01 -15.29 0.09
CA PRO A 108 10.25 -16.45 -0.35
C PRO A 108 11.13 -17.49 -1.08
N VAL A 109 10.71 -18.76 -1.01
CA VAL A 109 11.26 -19.85 -1.82
C VAL A 109 10.38 -20.13 -3.04
N GLU A 110 11.03 -20.39 -4.16
CA GLU A 110 10.36 -20.71 -5.42
C GLU A 110 9.49 -21.98 -5.33
N PRO A 111 8.38 -22.09 -6.08
CA PRO A 111 7.60 -23.32 -6.15
C PRO A 111 8.42 -24.50 -6.73
N PRO A 112 8.08 -25.75 -6.38
CA PRO A 112 8.75 -26.92 -6.94
C PRO A 112 8.48 -27.04 -8.45
N GLN A 113 9.54 -27.26 -9.24
CA GLN A 113 9.45 -27.49 -10.68
C GLN A 113 9.54 -28.98 -11.00
N LEU A 114 8.68 -29.47 -11.88
CA LEU A 114 8.67 -30.88 -12.28
C LEU A 114 10.04 -31.29 -12.86
N GLY A 115 10.61 -32.38 -12.35
CA GLY A 115 11.90 -32.91 -12.80
C GLY A 115 13.14 -32.17 -12.28
N LYS A 116 13.00 -31.14 -11.41
CA LYS A 116 14.12 -30.47 -10.76
C LYS A 116 14.11 -30.70 -9.25
N GLY A 117 15.29 -30.81 -8.65
CA GLY A 117 15.43 -30.82 -7.19
C GLY A 117 15.07 -29.46 -6.58
N HIS A 118 14.34 -29.47 -5.47
CA HIS A 118 13.96 -28.25 -4.76
C HIS A 118 14.93 -27.94 -3.61
N ALA A 119 15.13 -26.66 -3.29
CA ALA A 119 16.08 -26.22 -2.25
C ALA A 119 15.82 -26.90 -0.89
N LEU A 120 14.56 -27.04 -0.49
CA LEU A 120 14.18 -27.73 0.75
C LEU A 120 14.49 -29.24 0.70
N ALA A 121 14.31 -29.89 -0.45
CA ALA A 121 14.60 -31.31 -0.61
C ALA A 121 16.11 -31.62 -0.54
N LEU A 122 16.98 -30.64 -0.81
CA LEU A 122 18.43 -30.80 -0.63
C LEU A 122 18.85 -31.01 0.83
N TYR A 123 18.03 -30.56 1.78
CA TYR A 123 18.29 -30.80 3.21
C TYR A 123 18.10 -32.26 3.59
N ASP A 124 17.21 -33.00 2.91
CA ASP A 124 17.10 -34.45 3.09
C ASP A 124 18.25 -35.23 2.46
N ALA A 125 18.96 -34.69 1.46
CA ALA A 125 20.04 -35.39 0.79
C ALA A 125 21.21 -35.74 1.73
N LYS A 126 21.34 -35.03 2.86
CA LYS A 126 22.30 -35.37 3.93
C LYS A 126 21.88 -36.61 4.75
N ARG A 127 20.63 -37.07 4.65
CA ARG A 127 20.15 -38.23 5.40
C ARG A 127 20.55 -39.52 4.69
N LYS A 128 21.40 -40.31 5.35
CA LYS A 128 21.81 -41.64 4.87
C LYS A 128 20.72 -42.70 4.99
N GLN A 129 19.68 -42.47 5.81
CA GLN A 129 18.59 -43.42 6.09
C GLN A 129 17.25 -42.73 6.39
N GLY A 130 16.15 -43.37 5.97
CA GLY A 130 14.76 -42.98 6.24
C GLY A 130 14.03 -42.32 5.07
N ARG A 131 12.70 -42.20 5.19
CA ARG A 131 11.87 -41.48 4.20
C ARG A 131 12.20 -39.98 4.24
N PRO A 132 12.25 -39.28 3.08
CA PRO A 132 12.51 -37.85 3.02
C PRO A 132 11.42 -37.07 3.77
N ILE A 133 11.81 -36.03 4.50
CA ILE A 133 10.86 -35.12 5.16
C ILE A 133 10.19 -34.25 4.10
N TRP A 134 10.96 -33.66 3.19
CA TRP A 134 10.55 -32.71 2.16
C TRP A 134 10.12 -33.41 0.89
N THR A 135 8.98 -34.08 0.96
CA THR A 135 8.27 -34.61 -0.22
C THR A 135 7.69 -33.48 -1.07
N PHE A 136 7.39 -33.77 -2.34
CA PHE A 136 6.79 -32.78 -3.24
C PHE A 136 5.53 -32.09 -2.66
N PRO A 137 4.56 -32.80 -2.04
CA PRO A 137 3.40 -32.15 -1.41
C PRO A 137 3.78 -31.22 -0.26
N ARG A 138 4.74 -31.61 0.59
CA ARG A 138 5.18 -30.80 1.74
C ARG A 138 5.91 -29.53 1.30
N VAL A 139 6.74 -29.65 0.26
CA VAL A 139 7.37 -28.49 -0.39
C VAL A 139 6.31 -27.56 -0.97
N SER A 140 5.32 -28.10 -1.70
CA SER A 140 4.23 -27.29 -2.24
C SER A 140 3.46 -26.55 -1.15
N ASN A 141 3.11 -27.23 -0.05
CA ASN A 141 2.41 -26.62 1.08
C ASN A 141 3.26 -25.52 1.74
N PHE A 142 4.57 -25.74 1.90
CA PHE A 142 5.48 -24.72 2.40
C PHE A 142 5.51 -23.48 1.48
N CYS A 143 5.69 -23.70 0.17
CA CYS A 143 5.77 -22.61 -0.81
C CYS A 143 4.44 -21.83 -0.93
N THR A 144 3.29 -22.47 -0.71
CA THR A 144 2.00 -21.78 -0.67
C THR A 144 1.79 -21.06 0.66
N GLY A 145 2.07 -21.72 1.79
CA GLY A 145 1.85 -21.20 3.14
C GLY A 145 2.76 -20.05 3.53
N GLN A 146 3.95 -19.93 2.93
CA GLN A 146 4.88 -18.82 3.22
C GLN A 146 4.24 -17.44 3.02
N TRP A 147 3.36 -17.30 2.03
CA TRP A 147 2.73 -16.02 1.71
C TRP A 147 1.80 -15.52 2.82
N ASN A 148 1.36 -16.41 3.72
CA ASN A 148 0.59 -16.05 4.91
C ASN A 148 1.46 -15.39 6.00
N PHE A 149 2.79 -15.35 5.86
CA PHE A 149 3.72 -14.74 6.82
C PHE A 149 4.67 -13.68 6.19
N LEU A 150 4.58 -13.48 4.87
CA LEU A 150 5.44 -12.55 4.10
C LEU A 150 4.68 -11.30 3.65
N ILE A 151 3.90 -10.73 4.55
CA ILE A 151 3.07 -9.56 4.28
C ILE A 151 3.96 -8.32 4.22
N PRO A 152 3.82 -7.48 3.19
CA PRO A 152 4.71 -6.35 3.01
C PRO A 152 4.42 -5.26 4.03
N ILE A 153 5.46 -4.51 4.38
CA ILE A 153 5.33 -3.22 5.06
C ILE A 153 5.28 -2.15 3.98
N LEU A 154 4.17 -1.42 3.91
CA LEU A 154 4.07 -0.26 3.03
C LEU A 154 4.76 0.92 3.70
N HIS A 155 5.79 1.42 3.06
CA HIS A 155 6.48 2.63 3.50
C HIS A 155 5.85 3.86 2.86
N VAL A 156 5.57 4.89 3.68
CA VAL A 156 5.11 6.18 3.18
C VAL A 156 6.21 6.83 2.35
N ALA A 157 5.79 7.43 1.24
CA ALA A 157 6.61 8.06 0.24
C ALA A 157 7.51 9.13 0.86
N THR A 158 8.76 9.07 0.45
CA THR A 158 9.82 10.04 0.72
C THR A 158 10.36 10.53 -0.62
N GLU A 159 11.30 11.48 -0.56
CA GLU A 159 11.97 11.98 -1.75
C GLU A 159 12.61 10.85 -2.58
N ASN A 160 13.22 9.87 -1.92
CA ASN A 160 14.02 8.82 -2.58
C ASN A 160 13.30 7.45 -2.70
N TRP A 161 12.16 7.28 -2.03
CA TRP A 161 11.42 6.01 -2.01
C TRP A 161 9.92 6.24 -1.93
N TYR A 162 9.18 5.85 -2.95
CA TYR A 162 7.74 6.17 -3.08
C TYR A 162 6.92 5.13 -3.85
N CYS A 163 7.55 4.01 -4.25
CA CYS A 163 6.92 2.97 -5.04
C CYS A 163 7.38 1.58 -4.59
N HIS A 164 6.43 0.64 -4.49
CA HIS A 164 6.71 -0.76 -4.16
C HIS A 164 6.36 -1.70 -5.33
N HIS A 165 7.00 -2.85 -5.38
CA HIS A 165 6.67 -3.92 -6.32
C HIS A 165 6.41 -5.21 -5.54
N PHE A 166 5.20 -5.74 -5.70
CA PHE A 166 4.74 -6.95 -5.01
C PHE A 166 4.39 -8.02 -6.03
N GLU A 167 4.85 -9.25 -5.79
CA GLU A 167 4.45 -10.40 -6.59
C GLU A 167 2.96 -10.71 -6.40
N ARG A 168 2.35 -11.39 -7.38
CA ARG A 168 0.92 -11.75 -7.33
C ARG A 168 0.57 -12.61 -6.11
N ALA A 169 1.51 -13.46 -5.68
CA ALA A 169 1.30 -14.33 -4.54
C ALA A 169 1.34 -13.60 -3.19
N CYS A 170 1.89 -12.37 -3.16
CA CYS A 170 1.96 -11.52 -1.98
C CYS A 170 0.56 -11.11 -1.52
N ILE A 171 0.26 -11.31 -0.23
CA ILE A 171 -1.00 -10.89 0.40
C ILE A 171 -0.81 -9.47 0.89
N LEU A 172 -1.66 -8.54 0.46
CA LEU A 172 -1.58 -7.15 0.89
C LEU A 172 -2.37 -6.93 2.19
N PRO A 173 -1.91 -6.02 3.08
CA PRO A 173 -2.40 -5.88 4.45
C PRO A 173 -3.71 -5.08 4.58
N PHE A 174 -4.61 -5.18 3.60
CA PHE A 174 -5.89 -4.48 3.62
C PHE A 174 -6.97 -5.35 4.25
N THR A 175 -7.42 -5.01 5.46
CA THR A 175 -8.29 -5.86 6.29
C THR A 175 -9.77 -5.75 5.95
N LYS A 176 -10.17 -4.66 5.28
CA LYS A 176 -11.55 -4.43 4.89
C LYS A 176 -11.66 -3.55 3.66
N ARG A 177 -12.60 -3.87 2.77
CA ARG A 177 -12.93 -3.06 1.58
C ARG A 177 -14.35 -2.49 1.69
N TYR A 178 -14.50 -1.20 1.45
CA TYR A 178 -15.80 -0.53 1.47
C TYR A 178 -16.37 -0.39 0.05
N GLU A 179 -17.19 -1.37 -0.39
CA GLU A 179 -17.73 -1.39 -1.76
C GLU A 179 -18.62 -0.18 -2.09
N ASN A 180 -19.39 0.32 -1.12
CA ASN A 180 -20.29 1.46 -1.29
C ASN A 180 -19.57 2.82 -1.32
N GLU A 181 -18.29 2.86 -0.98
CA GLU A 181 -17.44 4.05 -1.01
C GLU A 181 -16.46 3.96 -2.20
N CYS A 182 -17.02 3.63 -3.37
CA CYS A 182 -16.31 3.57 -4.64
C CYS A 182 -16.59 4.85 -5.45
N GLU A 183 -15.57 5.66 -5.69
CA GLU A 183 -15.65 6.77 -6.62
C GLU A 183 -15.07 6.34 -7.97
N ARG A 184 -15.91 6.36 -9.01
CA ARG A 184 -15.52 6.06 -10.39
C ARG A 184 -15.28 7.38 -11.13
N GLY A 185 -14.02 7.67 -11.42
CA GLY A 185 -13.60 8.82 -12.22
C GLY A 185 -13.16 8.43 -13.64
N ALA A 186 -12.86 9.43 -14.47
CA ALA A 186 -12.28 9.23 -15.80
C ALA A 186 -10.88 8.60 -15.76
N LEU A 187 -10.20 8.68 -14.62
CA LEU A 187 -8.79 8.30 -14.42
C LEU A 187 -8.59 7.00 -13.62
N GLY A 188 -9.67 6.35 -13.18
CA GLY A 188 -9.55 5.14 -12.36
C GLY A 188 -10.74 4.91 -11.44
N GLN A 189 -10.63 3.88 -10.61
CA GLN A 189 -11.56 3.62 -9.50
C GLN A 189 -10.81 3.81 -8.19
N VAL A 190 -11.36 4.61 -7.29
CA VAL A 190 -10.85 4.79 -5.94
C VAL A 190 -11.72 3.98 -4.99
N HIS A 191 -11.07 3.18 -4.15
CA HIS A 191 -11.72 2.40 -3.10
C HIS A 191 -11.19 2.77 -1.74
N LYS A 192 -12.07 2.85 -0.76
CA LYS A 192 -11.68 2.94 0.65
C LYS A 192 -11.34 1.56 1.20
N TYR A 193 -10.20 1.50 1.88
CA TYR A 193 -9.73 0.32 2.60
C TYR A 193 -9.36 0.65 4.04
N GLU A 194 -9.53 -0.33 4.92
CA GLU A 194 -8.75 -0.40 6.17
C GLU A 194 -7.42 -1.10 5.89
N ILE A 195 -6.35 -0.58 6.46
CA ILE A 195 -5.01 -1.18 6.42
C ILE A 195 -4.62 -1.62 7.83
N HIS A 196 -4.02 -2.81 7.95
CA HIS A 196 -3.55 -3.29 9.25
C HIS A 196 -2.47 -2.35 9.81
N PRO A 197 -2.58 -1.88 11.07
CA PRO A 197 -1.73 -0.81 11.62
C PRO A 197 -0.23 -1.18 11.66
N SER A 198 0.10 -2.46 11.82
CA SER A 198 1.50 -2.93 11.77
C SER A 198 2.16 -2.84 10.38
N HIS A 199 1.42 -2.49 9.32
CA HIS A 199 1.88 -2.57 7.94
C HIS A 199 1.95 -1.24 7.18
N LEU A 200 1.74 -0.11 7.85
CA LEU A 200 1.99 1.22 7.29
C LEU A 200 2.96 2.01 8.16
N VAL A 201 4.15 2.28 7.61
CA VAL A 201 5.24 2.94 8.34
C VAL A 201 5.70 4.18 7.59
N GLY A 202 5.77 5.31 8.30
CA GLY A 202 6.36 6.54 7.81
C GLY A 202 7.77 6.78 8.40
N PRO A 203 8.41 7.90 8.03
CA PRO A 203 9.76 8.23 8.51
C PRO A 203 9.87 8.34 10.05
N ALA A 204 8.77 8.67 10.72
CA ALA A 204 8.69 8.81 12.18
C ALA A 204 8.19 7.55 12.90
N GLY A 205 7.95 6.44 12.18
CA GLY A 205 7.38 5.20 12.73
C GLY A 205 5.98 4.88 12.19
N PRO A 206 5.21 4.03 12.90
CA PRO A 206 3.87 3.62 12.48
C PRO A 206 2.95 4.82 12.21
N VAL A 207 2.19 4.75 11.12
CA VAL A 207 1.27 5.83 10.75
C VAL A 207 -0.10 5.56 11.38
N PRO A 208 -0.62 6.46 12.24
CA PRO A 208 -1.95 6.31 12.79
C PRO A 208 -2.98 6.71 11.74
N CYS A 209 -3.36 5.78 10.87
CA CYS A 209 -4.51 5.93 9.99
C CYS A 209 -5.38 4.67 10.02
N GLU A 210 -6.69 4.88 10.10
CA GLU A 210 -7.67 3.81 10.04
C GLU A 210 -8.02 3.48 8.58
N PHE A 211 -8.18 4.52 7.75
CA PHE A 211 -8.62 4.39 6.36
C PHE A 211 -7.62 4.99 5.37
N VAL A 212 -7.52 4.34 4.22
CA VAL A 212 -6.75 4.79 3.06
C VAL A 212 -7.61 4.75 1.80
N ALA A 213 -7.32 5.66 0.87
CA ALA A 213 -7.90 5.63 -0.46
C ALA A 213 -6.93 4.92 -1.41
N VAL A 214 -7.36 3.86 -2.10
CA VAL A 214 -6.54 3.15 -3.10
C VAL A 214 -7.15 3.36 -4.48
N LYS A 215 -6.44 4.11 -5.33
CA LYS A 215 -6.76 4.34 -6.73
C LYS A 215 -6.14 3.23 -7.56
N THR A 216 -6.97 2.53 -8.34
CA THR A 216 -6.53 1.53 -9.31
C THR A 216 -6.50 2.14 -10.71
N MET A 217 -5.40 1.97 -11.42
CA MET A 217 -5.27 2.40 -12.81
C MET A 217 -5.96 1.38 -13.72
N GLN A 218 -6.87 1.84 -14.58
CA GLN A 218 -7.55 0.95 -15.52
C GLN A 218 -6.56 0.38 -16.53
N ARG A 219 -6.55 -0.95 -16.66
CA ARG A 219 -5.86 -1.61 -17.77
C ARG A 219 -6.56 -1.26 -19.07
N ALA A 220 -5.80 -0.80 -20.05
CA ALA A 220 -6.30 -0.73 -21.41
C ALA A 220 -6.07 -2.07 -22.12
N ASN A 221 -7.03 -2.50 -22.95
CA ASN A 221 -6.90 -3.74 -23.70
C ASN A 221 -5.83 -3.59 -24.80
N GLY A 222 -4.79 -4.41 -24.76
CA GLY A 222 -3.71 -4.46 -25.76
C GLY A 222 -2.35 -3.90 -25.31
N GLY A 223 -1.27 -4.36 -25.93
CA GLY A 223 0.11 -4.11 -25.50
C GLY A 223 0.54 -2.63 -25.54
N ALA A 224 0.23 -1.91 -26.62
CA ALA A 224 0.57 -0.48 -26.74
C ALA A 224 -0.20 0.38 -25.73
N ALA A 225 -1.48 0.06 -25.50
CA ALA A 225 -2.33 0.77 -24.55
C ALA A 225 -1.93 0.49 -23.09
N THR A 226 -1.40 -0.72 -22.82
CA THR A 226 -0.80 -1.06 -21.53
C THR A 226 0.44 -0.19 -21.26
N GLN A 227 1.36 -0.05 -22.23
CA GLN A 227 2.55 0.79 -22.07
C GLN A 227 2.20 2.27 -21.80
N ALA A 228 1.20 2.81 -22.49
CA ALA A 228 0.73 4.18 -22.26
C ALA A 228 0.10 4.36 -20.85
N ALA A 229 -0.59 3.35 -20.33
CA ALA A 229 -1.11 3.38 -18.96
C ALA A 229 0.01 3.38 -17.91
N VAL A 230 1.07 2.60 -18.12
CA VAL A 230 2.26 2.59 -17.25
C VAL A 230 2.93 3.96 -17.24
N ILE A 231 3.19 4.55 -18.42
CA ILE A 231 3.80 5.88 -18.52
C ILE A 231 2.97 6.93 -17.78
N ARG A 232 1.65 6.90 -17.93
CA ARG A 232 0.75 7.84 -17.21
C ARG A 232 0.81 7.64 -15.69
N TRP A 233 0.86 6.39 -15.22
CA TRP A 233 0.99 6.11 -13.80
C TRP A 233 2.34 6.58 -13.25
N GLU A 234 3.44 6.31 -13.95
CA GLU A 234 4.78 6.78 -13.55
C GLU A 234 4.84 8.32 -13.49
N GLN A 235 4.25 9.00 -14.47
CA GLN A 235 4.12 10.45 -14.49
C GLN A 235 3.31 10.97 -13.29
N GLU A 236 2.12 10.42 -13.04
CA GLU A 236 1.27 10.81 -11.91
C GLU A 236 2.00 10.59 -10.57
N VAL A 237 2.64 9.43 -10.38
CA VAL A 237 3.41 9.12 -9.16
C VAL A 237 4.58 10.09 -8.98
N SER A 238 5.30 10.46 -10.04
CA SER A 238 6.39 11.44 -9.95
C SER A 238 5.92 12.83 -9.53
N ILE A 239 4.75 13.26 -10.02
CA ILE A 239 4.12 14.53 -9.64
C ILE A 239 3.69 14.48 -8.18
N LEU A 240 3.03 13.40 -7.77
CA LEU A 240 2.56 13.21 -6.39
C LEU A 240 3.71 13.17 -5.39
N GLN A 241 4.80 12.48 -5.70
CA GLN A 241 6.01 12.46 -4.88
C GLN A 241 6.54 13.88 -4.65
N ARG A 242 6.57 14.70 -5.71
CA ARG A 242 7.07 16.06 -5.62
C ARG A 242 6.15 16.98 -4.82
N ILE A 243 4.84 16.88 -5.05
CA ILE A 243 3.83 17.63 -4.29
C ILE A 243 3.93 17.29 -2.80
N ASN A 244 4.09 16.02 -2.46
CA ASN A 244 4.32 15.59 -1.09
C ASN A 244 5.56 16.23 -0.45
N CYS A 245 6.63 16.48 -1.23
CA CYS A 245 7.84 17.11 -0.72
C CYS A 245 7.65 18.59 -0.34
N LEU A 246 6.60 19.25 -0.83
CA LEU A 246 6.22 20.59 -0.40
C LEU A 246 5.69 20.62 1.04
N ARG A 247 5.26 19.47 1.58
CA ARG A 247 4.74 19.32 2.96
C ARG A 247 3.58 20.28 3.29
N GLN A 248 2.76 20.56 2.29
CA GLN A 248 1.58 21.41 2.42
C GLN A 248 0.37 20.62 2.91
N ASP A 249 -0.35 21.16 3.90
CA ASP A 249 -1.55 20.53 4.47
C ASP A 249 -2.74 20.53 3.51
N HIS A 250 -2.72 21.40 2.49
CA HIS A 250 -3.78 21.58 1.50
C HIS A 250 -3.61 20.74 0.24
N PHE A 251 -2.68 19.78 0.24
CA PHE A 251 -2.61 18.72 -0.76
C PHE A 251 -3.00 17.39 -0.14
N VAL A 252 -3.78 16.60 -0.87
CA VAL A 252 -4.12 15.24 -0.45
C VAL A 252 -2.82 14.45 -0.38
N ARG A 253 -2.50 13.96 0.82
CA ARG A 253 -1.27 13.24 1.10
C ARG A 253 -1.25 11.94 0.30
N PHE A 254 -0.25 11.85 -0.57
CA PHE A 254 0.11 10.61 -1.23
C PHE A 254 0.86 9.71 -0.21
N TYR A 255 0.37 8.50 0.03
CA TYR A 255 1.07 7.57 0.91
C TYR A 255 2.12 6.78 0.16
N THR A 256 1.78 6.07 -0.90
CA THR A 256 2.76 5.35 -1.73
C THR A 256 2.09 4.87 -3.00
N ALA A 257 2.89 4.56 -4.01
CA ALA A 257 2.45 3.79 -5.17
C ALA A 257 2.87 2.33 -5.01
N PHE A 258 2.18 1.42 -5.68
CA PHE A 258 2.66 0.04 -5.76
C PHE A 258 2.14 -0.67 -7.01
N GLN A 259 2.92 -1.65 -7.46
CA GLN A 259 2.53 -2.63 -8.47
C GLN A 259 2.25 -3.98 -7.79
N HIS A 260 1.18 -4.67 -8.19
CA HIS A 260 0.87 -6.03 -7.74
C HIS A 260 0.77 -6.98 -8.93
N GLY A 261 1.63 -8.00 -8.95
CA GLY A 261 1.83 -8.89 -10.10
C GLY A 261 3.16 -8.61 -10.82
N CYS A 262 3.37 -9.25 -11.97
CA CYS A 262 4.65 -9.15 -12.67
C CYS A 262 4.79 -7.82 -13.44
N ARG A 263 6.02 -7.37 -13.68
CA ARG A 263 6.27 -6.05 -14.30
C ARG A 263 5.55 -5.84 -15.64
N ALA A 264 5.38 -6.90 -16.42
CA ALA A 264 4.75 -6.86 -17.75
C ALA A 264 3.21 -6.95 -17.72
N SER A 265 2.60 -7.44 -16.63
CA SER A 265 1.15 -7.67 -16.57
C SER A 265 0.51 -7.44 -15.21
N GLY A 266 1.20 -6.78 -14.28
CA GLY A 266 0.70 -6.42 -12.97
C GLY A 266 -0.25 -5.22 -13.02
N ASP A 267 -0.98 -5.06 -11.94
CA ASP A 267 -1.93 -3.97 -11.73
C ASP A 267 -1.24 -2.84 -10.95
N TYR A 268 -1.61 -1.59 -11.25
CA TYR A 268 -0.94 -0.40 -10.74
C TYR A 268 -1.87 0.39 -9.81
N TYR A 269 -1.34 0.77 -8.67
CA TYR A 269 -2.09 1.40 -7.60
C TYR A 269 -1.39 2.65 -7.08
N ILE A 270 -2.20 3.59 -6.59
CA ILE A 270 -1.76 4.77 -5.87
C ILE A 270 -2.58 4.86 -4.59
N MET A 271 -1.90 4.99 -3.45
CA MET A 271 -2.52 5.04 -2.13
C MET A 271 -2.42 6.46 -1.55
N PHE A 272 -3.52 6.95 -1.00
CA PHE A 272 -3.65 8.29 -0.41
C PHE A 272 -4.27 8.23 0.98
N GLU A 273 -4.19 9.33 1.71
CA GLU A 273 -5.08 9.57 2.84
C GLU A 273 -6.55 9.58 2.40
N TRP A 274 -7.44 9.08 3.26
CA TRP A 274 -8.88 9.05 3.01
C TRP A 274 -9.57 10.33 3.51
N ALA A 275 -10.40 10.93 2.65
CA ALA A 275 -11.21 12.10 2.99
C ALA A 275 -12.59 11.68 3.51
N ASP A 276 -12.85 11.88 4.80
CA ASP A 276 -14.08 11.46 5.48
C ASP A 276 -15.30 12.35 5.23
N GLY A 277 -15.09 13.54 4.64
CA GLY A 277 -16.14 14.46 4.20
C GLY A 277 -16.58 14.31 2.74
N GLY A 278 -15.87 13.51 1.93
CA GLY A 278 -16.04 13.50 0.48
C GLY A 278 -15.31 14.68 -0.17
N ASN A 279 -15.99 15.43 -1.04
CA ASN A 279 -15.43 16.59 -1.73
C ASN A 279 -16.18 17.91 -1.45
N LEU A 280 -15.70 19.01 -2.00
CA LEU A 280 -16.26 20.35 -1.78
C LEU A 280 -17.73 20.46 -2.22
N LEU A 281 -18.19 19.66 -3.19
CA LEU A 281 -19.62 19.61 -3.53
C LEU A 281 -20.45 18.97 -2.42
N ASN A 282 -19.90 18.01 -1.68
CA ASN A 282 -20.55 17.44 -0.50
C ASN A 282 -20.66 18.49 0.60
N LEU A 283 -19.59 19.26 0.85
CA LEU A 283 -19.61 20.37 1.80
C LEU A 283 -20.66 21.42 1.41
N TRP A 284 -20.76 21.80 0.13
CA TRP A 284 -21.78 22.78 -0.31
C TRP A 284 -23.22 22.33 -0.16
N ARG A 285 -23.45 21.02 0.02
CA ARG A 285 -24.78 20.46 0.27
C ARG A 285 -25.15 20.46 1.74
N THR A 286 -24.22 20.77 2.65
CA THR A 286 -24.55 20.89 4.08
C THR A 286 -25.33 22.18 4.31
N ASP A 287 -26.38 22.09 5.11
CA ASP A 287 -27.25 23.24 5.44
C ASP A 287 -26.74 23.91 6.73
N GLU A 288 -25.51 24.42 6.67
CA GLU A 288 -24.90 25.11 7.80
C GLU A 288 -25.35 26.58 7.81
N PRO A 289 -25.82 27.12 8.95
CA PRO A 289 -26.22 28.51 9.03
C PRO A 289 -25.03 29.42 8.76
N LEU A 290 -25.25 30.47 7.98
CA LEU A 290 -24.23 31.47 7.73
C LEU A 290 -23.88 32.19 9.03
N THR A 291 -22.69 31.93 9.56
CA THR A 291 -22.15 32.59 10.75
C THR A 291 -20.86 33.32 10.41
N PRO A 292 -20.47 34.37 11.15
CA PRO A 292 -19.17 35.02 10.96
C PRO A 292 -17.99 34.02 11.05
N ARG A 293 -18.09 33.02 11.94
CA ARG A 293 -17.10 31.95 12.09
C ARG A 293 -16.99 31.08 10.85
N LEU A 294 -18.12 30.71 10.24
CA LEU A 294 -18.12 29.95 9.00
C LEU A 294 -17.49 30.75 7.85
N VAL A 295 -17.82 32.04 7.74
CA VAL A 295 -17.24 32.93 6.72
C VAL A 295 -15.72 33.04 6.90
N GLU A 296 -15.26 33.29 8.13
CA GLU A 296 -13.83 33.35 8.45
C GLU A 296 -13.14 32.03 8.09
N ALA A 297 -13.68 30.88 8.52
CA ALA A 297 -13.12 29.57 8.21
C ALA A 297 -13.01 29.30 6.71
N VAL A 298 -14.04 29.64 5.93
CA VAL A 298 -14.03 29.46 4.47
C VAL A 298 -12.99 30.37 3.80
N VAL A 299 -12.92 31.65 4.20
CA VAL A 299 -11.92 32.59 3.65
C VAL A 299 -10.50 32.13 3.99
N THR A 300 -10.26 31.63 5.20
CA THR A 300 -8.99 31.03 5.59
C THR A 300 -8.63 29.85 4.70
N GLN A 301 -9.56 28.89 4.50
CA GLN A 301 -9.31 27.74 3.63
C GLN A 301 -9.00 28.15 2.18
N LEU A 302 -9.70 29.15 1.64
CA LEU A 302 -9.42 29.64 0.28
C LEU A 302 -8.05 30.29 0.15
N ARG A 303 -7.62 31.06 1.17
CA ARG A 303 -6.28 31.64 1.20
C ARG A 303 -5.22 30.54 1.20
N GLU A 304 -5.35 29.55 2.07
CA GLU A 304 -4.36 28.48 2.22
C GLU A 304 -4.30 27.55 0.99
N LEU A 305 -5.45 27.28 0.35
CA LEU A 305 -5.49 26.60 -0.95
C LEU A 305 -4.75 27.39 -2.04
N ALA A 306 -4.91 28.71 -2.07
CA ALA A 306 -4.23 29.57 -3.03
C ALA A 306 -2.72 29.62 -2.77
N GLU A 307 -2.29 29.68 -1.51
CA GLU A 307 -0.89 29.61 -1.10
C GLU A 307 -0.25 28.28 -1.54
N ALA A 308 -0.91 27.14 -1.29
CA ALA A 308 -0.43 25.84 -1.74
C ALA A 308 -0.32 25.75 -3.27
N LEU A 309 -1.30 26.29 -4.01
CA LEU A 309 -1.24 26.37 -5.47
C LEU A 309 -0.10 27.27 -5.97
N CYS A 310 0.18 28.38 -5.28
CA CYS A 310 1.30 29.25 -5.61
C CYS A 310 2.64 28.50 -5.51
N GLU A 311 2.84 27.71 -4.45
CA GLU A 311 4.10 26.98 -4.28
C GLU A 311 4.34 25.93 -5.37
N VAL A 312 3.29 25.21 -5.78
CA VAL A 312 3.43 24.20 -6.83
C VAL A 312 3.57 24.83 -8.24
N HIS A 313 3.01 26.02 -8.46
CA HIS A 313 3.14 26.78 -9.70
C HIS A 313 4.47 27.52 -9.84
N TYR A 314 5.04 27.99 -8.72
CA TYR A 314 6.25 28.80 -8.70
C TYR A 314 7.28 28.19 -7.73
N PRO A 315 7.75 26.97 -8.01
CA PRO A 315 8.71 26.32 -7.14
C PRO A 315 10.05 27.05 -7.21
N GLY A 316 10.75 27.12 -6.07
CA GLY A 316 12.12 27.65 -6.04
C GLY A 316 13.10 26.83 -6.89
N GLU A 317 12.86 25.52 -7.00
CA GLU A 317 13.63 24.57 -7.82
C GLU A 317 12.74 23.55 -8.54
N GLY A 318 13.12 23.18 -9.78
CA GLY A 318 12.41 22.21 -10.61
C GLY A 318 11.24 22.78 -11.43
N PRO A 319 10.52 21.95 -12.21
CA PRO A 319 9.49 22.43 -13.14
C PRO A 319 8.24 22.99 -12.44
N ALA A 320 7.53 23.97 -12.98
CA ALA A 320 6.21 24.30 -12.44
C ALA A 320 5.23 23.12 -12.66
N VAL A 321 4.31 22.83 -11.75
CA VAL A 321 3.27 21.80 -11.99
C VAL A 321 1.90 22.43 -11.99
N ARG A 322 1.19 22.34 -13.12
CA ARG A 322 -0.21 22.74 -13.21
C ARG A 322 -1.11 21.54 -12.96
N HIS A 323 -2.18 21.73 -12.19
CA HIS A 323 -3.14 20.67 -11.88
C HIS A 323 -3.89 20.14 -13.13
N GLY A 324 -4.29 21.02 -14.04
CA GLY A 324 -4.97 20.63 -15.29
C GLY A 324 -6.46 20.28 -15.21
N ASP A 325 -7.06 20.12 -14.02
CA ASP A 325 -8.50 19.84 -13.84
C ASP A 325 -8.98 20.28 -12.44
N LEU A 326 -8.58 21.47 -11.99
CA LEU A 326 -8.98 21.97 -10.67
C LEU A 326 -10.48 22.30 -10.68
N LYS A 327 -11.26 21.58 -9.87
CA LYS A 327 -12.72 21.75 -9.75
C LYS A 327 -13.17 21.36 -8.34
N PRO A 328 -14.39 21.73 -7.90
CA PRO A 328 -14.87 21.41 -6.56
C PRO A 328 -14.87 19.90 -6.26
N ALA A 329 -15.09 19.04 -7.26
CA ALA A 329 -15.03 17.59 -7.08
C ALA A 329 -13.61 17.06 -6.79
N ASN A 330 -12.56 17.82 -7.16
CA ASN A 330 -11.15 17.47 -6.93
C ASN A 330 -10.57 18.20 -5.69
N ILE A 331 -11.41 18.92 -4.94
CA ILE A 331 -11.06 19.48 -3.63
C ILE A 331 -11.74 18.61 -2.59
N LEU A 332 -10.96 17.78 -1.90
CA LEU A 332 -11.43 16.83 -0.90
C LEU A 332 -11.61 17.50 0.46
N TRP A 333 -12.64 17.07 1.19
CA TRP A 333 -13.03 17.61 2.48
C TRP A 333 -12.68 16.64 3.61
N PHE A 334 -11.78 17.07 4.49
CA PHE A 334 -11.37 16.35 5.70
C PHE A 334 -12.04 17.01 6.90
N ARG A 335 -12.92 16.30 7.60
CA ARG A 335 -13.70 16.88 8.70
C ARG A 335 -12.81 17.13 9.91
N GLY A 336 -13.09 18.21 10.64
CA GLY A 336 -12.44 18.48 11.91
C GLY A 336 -12.81 17.42 12.96
N LYS A 337 -11.82 16.91 13.70
CA LYS A 337 -12.06 16.00 14.84
C LYS A 337 -12.44 16.81 16.08
N GLY A 338 -13.72 17.13 16.28
CA GLY A 338 -14.21 17.74 17.54
C GLY A 338 -15.57 18.44 17.47
N ASN A 339 -16.24 18.54 18.63
CA ASN A 339 -17.48 19.31 18.81
C ASN A 339 -17.19 20.82 18.82
N GLY A 340 -17.52 21.48 17.71
CA GLY A 340 -17.64 22.94 17.65
C GLY A 340 -16.64 23.62 16.71
N ASP A 341 -17.19 24.21 15.64
CA ASP A 341 -16.67 25.38 14.91
C ASP A 341 -15.56 25.26 13.86
N LYS A 342 -15.19 24.07 13.37
CA LYS A 342 -14.27 24.00 12.22
C LYS A 342 -14.87 23.23 11.06
N VAL A 343 -14.96 23.91 9.91
CA VAL A 343 -15.28 23.34 8.58
C VAL A 343 -14.38 22.14 8.28
N GLY A 344 -13.21 22.03 8.93
CA GLY A 344 -12.21 21.01 8.65
C GLY A 344 -11.14 21.57 7.72
N THR A 345 -10.51 20.69 6.95
CA THR A 345 -9.46 21.06 6.00
C THR A 345 -9.88 20.66 4.59
N LEU A 346 -9.74 21.58 3.64
CA LEU A 346 -9.91 21.34 2.22
C LEU A 346 -8.56 21.06 1.59
N LYS A 347 -8.46 19.96 0.86
CA LYS A 347 -7.21 19.53 0.22
C LYS A 347 -7.41 19.25 -1.27
N ILE A 348 -6.47 19.69 -2.09
CA ILE A 348 -6.48 19.47 -3.54
C ILE A 348 -5.99 18.06 -3.84
N GLY A 349 -6.78 17.28 -4.59
CA GLY A 349 -6.50 15.92 -5.00
C GLY A 349 -6.70 15.70 -6.50
N ASP A 350 -6.51 14.44 -6.92
CA ASP A 350 -6.61 13.99 -8.32
C ASP A 350 -5.69 14.72 -9.32
N TRP A 351 -4.40 14.37 -9.27
CA TRP A 351 -3.34 14.93 -10.11
C TRP A 351 -3.13 14.16 -11.42
N GLY A 352 -4.07 13.29 -11.83
CA GLY A 352 -3.88 12.45 -13.03
C GLY A 352 -3.94 13.21 -14.37
N PHE A 353 -4.30 14.49 -14.35
CA PHE A 353 -4.21 15.42 -15.50
C PHE A 353 -3.12 16.49 -15.32
N ALA A 354 -2.29 16.37 -14.30
CA ALA A 354 -1.28 17.36 -14.00
C ALA A 354 -0.14 17.34 -15.02
N ASN A 355 0.35 18.53 -15.35
CA ASN A 355 1.41 18.71 -16.34
C ASN A 355 2.58 19.46 -15.73
N GLN A 356 3.79 18.91 -15.90
CA GLN A 356 5.03 19.60 -15.56
C GLN A 356 5.43 20.54 -16.70
N LEU A 357 5.70 21.80 -16.37
CA LEU A 357 6.22 22.81 -17.27
C LEU A 357 7.68 23.07 -16.93
N VAL A 358 8.57 22.73 -17.85
CA VAL A 358 9.98 23.16 -17.76
C VAL A 358 10.01 24.65 -18.09
N LEU A 359 10.45 25.47 -17.14
CA LEU A 359 10.49 26.94 -17.23
C LEU A 359 11.43 27.47 -18.34
N ASP A 360 12.13 26.59 -19.06
CA ASP A 360 13.18 26.95 -20.02
C ASP A 360 12.73 27.03 -21.49
N THR A 361 11.43 27.16 -21.76
CA THR A 361 10.97 27.59 -23.09
C THR A 361 9.75 28.48 -22.97
N GLU A 362 9.97 29.79 -23.00
CA GLU A 362 8.95 30.82 -23.30
C GLU A 362 8.27 30.62 -24.67
N LEU A 363 8.62 29.61 -25.46
CA LEU A 363 8.09 29.38 -26.80
C LEU A 363 7.95 27.89 -27.10
N ARG A 364 6.80 27.29 -26.77
CA ARG A 364 6.32 26.12 -27.51
C ARG A 364 4.90 26.38 -28.00
N HIS A 365 4.80 26.61 -29.31
CA HIS A 365 3.59 26.64 -30.14
C HIS A 365 2.84 25.29 -30.19
N ASN A 366 2.90 24.47 -29.14
CA ASN A 366 2.25 23.17 -29.13
C ASN A 366 1.01 23.25 -28.23
N ARG A 367 -0.16 23.21 -28.87
CA ARG A 367 -1.48 22.94 -28.28
C ARG A 367 -1.36 22.06 -27.04
N THR A 368 -1.80 22.56 -25.88
CA THR A 368 -2.17 21.72 -24.75
C THR A 368 -3.38 20.89 -25.19
N LEU A 369 -3.16 19.69 -25.71
CA LEU A 369 -4.26 18.76 -25.98
C LEU A 369 -4.66 18.06 -24.67
N THR A 370 -5.14 18.81 -23.69
CA THR A 370 -5.95 18.24 -22.61
C THR A 370 -7.37 18.07 -23.13
N GLU A 371 -7.64 16.99 -23.87
CA GLU A 371 -9.00 16.67 -24.36
C GLU A 371 -10.03 16.36 -23.24
N HIS A 372 -9.63 16.44 -21.97
CA HIS A 372 -10.34 15.83 -20.84
C HIS A 372 -10.65 16.80 -19.69
N GLY A 373 -10.39 18.11 -19.83
CA GLY A 373 -10.72 19.09 -18.80
C GLY A 373 -12.24 19.29 -18.65
N THR A 374 -12.67 19.62 -17.43
CA THR A 374 -14.07 19.96 -17.20
C THR A 374 -14.36 21.35 -17.76
N ARG A 375 -14.84 21.46 -19.01
CA ARG A 375 -15.11 22.71 -19.77
C ARG A 375 -15.62 23.92 -18.97
N ARG A 376 -16.44 23.71 -17.94
CA ARG A 376 -16.97 24.78 -17.07
C ARG A 376 -15.89 25.55 -16.30
N TYR A 377 -14.78 24.88 -15.97
CA TYR A 377 -13.69 25.42 -15.15
C TYR A 377 -12.42 25.69 -15.96
N GLU A 378 -12.44 25.43 -17.27
CA GLU A 378 -11.35 25.78 -18.18
C GLU A 378 -11.33 27.30 -18.40
N PRO A 379 -10.14 27.89 -18.51
CA PRO A 379 -10.03 29.29 -18.84
C PRO A 379 -10.32 29.52 -20.35
N PRO A 380 -10.87 30.67 -20.75
CA PRO A 380 -11.39 30.91 -22.11
C PRO A 380 -10.33 30.81 -23.22
N GLU A 381 -9.04 30.95 -22.90
CA GLU A 381 -7.94 30.76 -23.83
C GLU A 381 -7.76 29.31 -24.32
N GLU A 382 -8.23 28.31 -23.55
CA GLU A 382 -8.21 26.90 -23.96
C GLU A 382 -9.25 26.60 -25.06
N GLU A 383 -10.39 27.31 -25.05
CA GLU A 383 -11.44 27.18 -26.06
C GLU A 383 -11.07 27.86 -27.38
N THR A 384 -10.32 28.97 -27.32
CA THR A 384 -9.99 29.79 -28.49
C THR A 384 -8.68 29.39 -29.17
N GLY A 385 -7.84 28.56 -28.54
CA GLY A 385 -6.54 28.15 -29.08
C GLY A 385 -5.54 29.30 -29.28
N LEU A 386 -5.82 30.48 -28.73
CA LEU A 386 -5.05 31.71 -28.88
C LEU A 386 -4.36 32.06 -27.55
N GLY A 387 -3.39 31.25 -27.15
CA GLY A 387 -2.40 31.67 -26.16
C GLY A 387 -1.36 32.59 -26.82
N VAL A 388 -1.74 33.83 -27.13
CA VAL A 388 -0.80 34.86 -27.61
C VAL A 388 -0.74 35.98 -26.58
N GLY A 389 0.49 36.26 -26.13
CA GLY A 389 0.79 36.99 -24.91
C GLY A 389 0.26 38.43 -24.81
N LEU A 390 0.14 38.87 -23.56
CA LEU A 390 0.54 40.18 -23.03
C LEU A 390 0.25 40.20 -21.50
N GLY A 391 1.30 40.30 -20.68
CA GLY A 391 1.23 40.53 -19.22
C GLY A 391 1.34 39.27 -18.35
N PRO A 392 1.78 39.40 -17.07
CA PRO A 392 1.95 38.27 -16.15
C PRO A 392 0.59 37.63 -15.93
N THR A 393 0.33 36.54 -16.63
CA THR A 393 -0.94 35.82 -16.58
C THR A 393 -1.03 35.15 -15.22
N THR A 394 -1.89 35.68 -14.36
CA THR A 394 -2.47 34.95 -13.22
C THR A 394 -2.93 33.59 -13.75
N PRO A 395 -2.36 32.46 -13.27
CA PRO A 395 -2.85 31.15 -13.66
C PRO A 395 -4.31 31.07 -13.22
N GLY A 396 -5.21 30.82 -14.17
CA GLY A 396 -6.65 30.81 -13.93
C GLY A 396 -7.00 29.93 -12.73
N ILE A 397 -7.34 30.57 -11.60
CA ILE A 397 -8.30 29.97 -10.67
C ILE A 397 -9.60 29.95 -11.48
N GLY A 398 -9.86 28.84 -12.17
CA GLY A 398 -11.15 28.60 -12.80
C GLY A 398 -12.23 28.90 -11.75
N ILE A 399 -13.24 29.70 -12.11
CA ILE A 399 -14.23 30.18 -11.14
C ILE A 399 -14.92 28.96 -10.52
N LEU A 400 -14.62 28.65 -9.25
CA LEU A 400 -15.30 27.63 -8.47
C LEU A 400 -16.73 28.10 -8.20
N LYS A 401 -17.66 27.87 -9.15
CA LYS A 401 -19.06 28.23 -9.01
C LYS A 401 -19.83 27.16 -8.25
N ALA A 402 -20.48 27.54 -7.16
CA ALA A 402 -21.50 26.72 -6.52
C ALA A 402 -22.66 26.42 -7.51
N PRO A 403 -23.22 25.21 -7.52
CA PRO A 403 -24.44 24.96 -8.27
C PRO A 403 -25.56 25.82 -7.67
N GLY A 404 -26.10 26.75 -8.46
CA GLY A 404 -27.24 27.56 -8.03
C GLY A 404 -28.43 26.64 -7.69
N LYS A 405 -29.00 26.82 -6.50
CA LYS A 405 -30.34 26.28 -6.20
C LYS A 405 -31.31 26.95 -7.19
N ARG A 406 -32.03 26.14 -7.99
CA ARG A 406 -33.15 26.63 -8.80
C ARG A 406 -34.31 27.04 -7.92
#